data_AF-A0A8X7NYC1-F1
#
_entry.id   AF-A0A8X7NYC1-F1
#
_cell.length_a   1.000
_cell.length_b   1.000
_cell.length_c   1.000
_cell.angle_alpha   90.00
_cell.angle_beta   90.00
_cell.angle_gamma   90.00
#
_symmetry.space_group_name_H-M   'P 1'
#
loop_
_entity.id
_entity.type
_entity.pdbx_description
1 polymer ?
#
loop_
_entity_poly.entity_id
_entity_poly.type
_entity_poly.pdbx_seq_one_letter_code
_entity_poly.pdbx_strand_id
1 'polypeptide(L)'
;MITIELKKLHVGFPFKMEDKPGSKIVTLTRDYQGESVVVEVHMTNLVTGDKGDDEESEEEEEEEEEHEDKPEKPKQSNVPLLVTLSKKTGPSLEFRCTAFPDKIVIKDMWVTFPDDPSKDSGFG
;
A
#
# COMPACT_ATOMS: atom_id res chain seq x y z
N MET A 1 11.27 10.03 12.48
CA MET A 1 10.59 10.75 11.37
C MET A 1 11.23 10.27 10.09
N ILE A 2 10.52 9.49 9.27
CA ILE A 2 11.06 9.03 7.98
C ILE A 2 10.86 10.16 6.99
N THR A 3 11.95 10.72 6.48
CA THR A 3 11.92 11.70 5.39
C THR A 3 11.94 10.93 4.09
N ILE A 4 10.82 10.84 3.37
CA ILE A 4 10.91 10.52 1.94
C ILE A 4 11.64 11.70 1.31
N GLU A 5 12.88 11.51 0.87
CA GLU A 5 13.57 12.54 0.10
C GLU A 5 12.83 12.72 -1.23
N LEU A 6 11.89 13.68 -1.26
CA LEU A 6 11.22 14.21 -2.45
C LEU A 6 12.20 14.60 -3.58
N LYS A 7 13.50 14.68 -3.26
CA LYS A 7 14.61 15.03 -4.15
C LYS A 7 14.83 14.06 -5.32
N LYS A 8 14.15 12.89 -5.35
CA LYS A 8 14.33 11.91 -6.44
C LYS A 8 13.05 11.55 -7.20
N LEU A 9 11.99 12.36 -7.08
CA LEU A 9 10.88 12.24 -8.01
C LEU A 9 11.34 12.73 -9.38
N HIS A 10 11.32 11.86 -10.39
CA HIS A 10 11.67 12.26 -11.75
C HIS A 10 10.72 13.36 -12.24
N VAL A 11 11.25 14.34 -12.99
CA VAL A 11 10.42 15.33 -13.68
C VAL A 11 9.38 14.60 -14.52
N GLY A 12 8.10 14.86 -14.27
CA GLY A 12 6.98 14.18 -14.96
C GLY A 12 6.40 12.97 -14.23
N PHE A 13 6.77 12.70 -12.98
CA PHE A 13 6.05 11.72 -12.17
C PHE A 13 4.57 12.09 -12.07
N PRO A 14 3.63 11.18 -12.37
CA PRO A 14 2.28 11.59 -12.70
C PRO A 14 1.31 11.63 -11.50
N PHE A 15 1.79 11.32 -10.29
CA PHE A 15 0.99 11.41 -9.08
C PHE A 15 1.39 12.64 -8.26
N LYS A 16 0.39 13.25 -7.62
CA LYS A 16 0.61 14.15 -6.49
C LYS A 16 0.89 13.30 -5.26
N MET A 17 1.81 13.76 -4.43
CA MET A 17 2.25 13.05 -3.23
C MET A 17 1.93 13.89 -2.00
N GLU A 18 1.30 13.27 -1.00
CA GLU A 18 1.03 13.86 0.31
C GLU A 18 1.65 12.99 1.39
N ASP A 19 2.55 13.59 2.18
CA ASP A 19 3.20 12.97 3.33
C ASP A 19 2.88 13.82 4.57
N LYS A 20 2.17 13.23 5.53
CA LYS A 20 1.72 13.92 6.75
C LYS A 20 2.70 13.65 7.89
N PRO A 21 3.25 14.69 8.54
CA PRO A 21 4.13 14.50 9.68
C PRO A 21 3.50 13.62 10.77
N GLY A 22 4.22 12.57 11.17
CA GLY A 22 3.74 11.60 12.18
C GLY A 22 2.90 10.45 11.62
N SER A 23 2.50 10.51 10.34
CA SER A 23 1.88 9.38 9.64
C SER A 23 2.93 8.34 9.24
N LYS A 24 2.52 7.06 9.20
CA LYS A 24 3.28 5.97 8.54
C LYS A 24 2.79 5.71 7.11
N ILE A 25 1.82 6.51 6.65
CA ILE A 25 1.17 6.39 5.34
C ILE A 25 1.49 7.62 4.50
N VAL A 26 1.89 7.36 3.26
CA VAL A 26 2.03 8.37 2.21
C VAL A 26 0.98 8.15 1.14
N THR A 27 0.27 9.20 0.74
CA THR A 27 -0.82 9.12 -0.23
C THR A 27 -0.38 9.64 -1.59
N LEU A 28 -0.57 8.83 -2.63
CA LEU A 28 -0.36 9.23 -4.03
C LEU A 28 -1.72 9.37 -4.71
N THR A 29 -1.96 10.51 -5.37
CA THR A 29 -3.22 10.77 -6.07
C THR A 29 -3.01 11.18 -7.52
N ARG A 30 -3.84 10.66 -8.42
CA ARG A 30 -3.84 11.03 -9.84
C ARG A 30 -5.23 10.86 -10.44
N ASP A 31 -5.62 11.81 -11.29
CA ASP A 31 -6.73 11.61 -12.24
C ASP A 31 -6.19 10.97 -13.54
N TYR A 32 -6.81 9.88 -13.98
CA TYR A 32 -6.45 9.19 -15.22
C TYR A 32 -7.70 8.74 -15.96
N GLN A 33 -7.88 9.22 -17.19
CA GLN A 33 -9.00 8.86 -18.07
C GLN A 33 -10.41 9.01 -17.44
N GLY A 34 -10.57 9.97 -16.52
CA GLY A 34 -11.85 10.22 -15.84
C GLY A 34 -12.07 9.38 -14.58
N GLU A 35 -11.07 8.58 -14.18
CA GLU A 35 -11.02 7.85 -12.91
C GLU A 35 -10.02 8.52 -11.96
N SER A 36 -10.34 8.51 -10.67
CA SER A 36 -9.43 8.90 -9.61
C SER A 36 -8.68 7.66 -9.13
N VAL A 37 -7.35 7.77 -9.09
CA VAL A 37 -6.44 6.76 -8.56
C VAL A 37 -5.87 7.28 -7.26
N VAL A 38 -6.12 6.56 -6.18
CA VAL A 38 -5.55 6.82 -4.86
C VAL A 38 -4.71 5.61 -4.46
N VAL A 39 -3.47 5.85 -4.06
CA VAL A 39 -2.58 4.81 -3.53
C VAL A 39 -2.11 5.23 -2.15
N GLU A 40 -2.44 4.44 -1.14
CA GLU A 40 -1.90 4.60 0.21
C GLU A 40 -0.71 3.65 0.37
N VAL A 41 0.45 4.23 0.65
CA VAL A 41 1.73 3.52 0.79
C VAL A 41 2.06 3.40 2.26
N HIS A 42 2.05 2.18 2.80
CA HIS A 42 2.27 1.92 4.22
C HIS A 42 3.75 1.60 4.45
N MET A 43 4.49 2.54 5.04
CA MET A 43 5.95 2.45 5.21
C MET A 43 6.34 1.59 6.43
N THR A 44 5.77 0.39 6.58
CA THR A 44 5.94 -0.47 7.76
C THR A 44 7.03 -1.53 7.60
N ASN A 45 7.30 -2.00 6.37
CA ASN A 45 8.17 -3.17 6.13
C ASN A 45 9.47 -2.80 5.40
N LEU A 46 9.98 -1.59 5.67
CA LEU A 46 11.24 -1.11 5.11
C LEU A 46 12.39 -1.64 5.96
N VAL A 47 13.23 -2.49 5.36
CA VAL A 47 14.52 -2.88 5.94
C VAL A 47 15.47 -1.70 5.73
N THR A 48 15.38 -0.70 6.60
CA THR A 48 16.46 0.26 6.78
C THR A 48 17.61 -0.49 7.45
N GLY A 49 18.81 -0.47 6.88
CA GLY A 49 19.96 -1.23 7.40
C GLY A 49 20.50 -0.75 8.77
N ASP A 50 19.64 -0.20 9.62
CA ASP A 50 19.94 0.19 10.98
C ASP A 50 19.56 -0.96 11.92
N LYS A 51 20.55 -1.46 12.66
CA LYS A 51 20.34 -2.51 13.66
C LYS A 51 19.69 -1.86 14.88
N GLY A 52 18.40 -2.08 15.08
CA GLY A 52 17.73 -1.63 16.30
C GLY A 52 16.25 -1.96 16.34
N ASP A 53 15.93 -2.87 17.26
CA ASP A 53 14.63 -3.29 17.77
C ASP A 53 13.77 -4.24 16.92
N ASP A 54 13.78 -5.49 17.40
CA ASP A 54 12.75 -6.52 17.27
C ASP A 54 11.35 -5.94 17.49
N GLU A 55 10.53 -5.93 16.45
CA GLU A 55 9.07 -5.96 16.61
C GLU A 55 8.56 -7.07 15.68
N GLU A 56 7.82 -8.00 16.30
CA GLU A 56 7.33 -9.28 15.82
C GLU A 56 6.95 -9.29 14.33
N SER A 57 7.73 -10.02 13.54
CA SER A 57 7.26 -10.48 12.24
C SER A 57 6.29 -11.62 12.49
N GLU A 58 5.00 -11.42 12.21
CA GLU A 58 4.03 -12.52 12.11
C GLU A 58 4.56 -13.49 11.05
N GLU A 59 5.09 -14.61 11.53
CA GLU A 59 5.61 -15.71 10.74
C GLU A 59 4.42 -16.32 9.98
N GLU A 60 4.31 -16.07 8.67
CA GLU A 60 3.50 -16.91 7.79
C GLU A 60 4.20 -18.29 7.77
N GLU A 61 3.73 -19.20 8.64
CA GLU A 61 4.12 -20.61 8.71
C GLU A 61 3.79 -21.29 7.37
N GLU A 62 4.75 -21.35 6.45
CA GLU A 62 4.76 -22.35 5.38
C GLU A 62 5.50 -23.57 5.91
N GLU A 63 4.74 -24.51 6.48
CA GLU A 63 5.17 -25.91 6.61
C GLU A 63 5.49 -26.44 5.21
N GLU A 64 6.75 -26.83 4.96
CA GLU A 64 7.08 -28.12 4.37
C GLU A 64 8.60 -28.37 4.45
N GLU A 65 8.93 -29.51 5.05
CA GLU A 65 10.28 -30.00 5.27
C GLU A 65 10.97 -30.42 3.97
N GLU A 66 12.23 -30.02 3.79
CA GLU A 66 13.38 -30.93 3.67
C GLU A 66 14.66 -30.13 3.35
N HIS A 67 15.71 -30.47 4.08
CA HIS A 67 17.07 -29.94 4.02
C HIS A 67 17.62 -29.73 2.60
N GLU A 68 17.94 -28.48 2.25
CA GLU A 68 19.10 -28.12 1.44
C GLU A 68 19.51 -26.68 1.79
N ASP A 69 20.80 -26.46 2.06
CA ASP A 69 21.44 -25.17 2.40
C ASP A 69 21.18 -24.10 1.32
N LYS A 70 19.96 -23.56 1.27
CA LYS A 70 19.67 -22.35 0.51
C LYS A 70 20.11 -21.17 1.38
N PRO A 71 21.00 -20.28 0.91
CA PRO A 71 21.30 -19.08 1.64
C PRO A 71 19.98 -18.35 1.92
N GLU A 72 19.74 -18.03 3.20
CA GLU A 72 18.60 -17.23 3.62
C GLU A 72 18.47 -16.04 2.67
N LYS A 73 17.37 -15.97 1.93
CA LYS A 73 17.15 -14.85 1.01
C LYS A 73 17.20 -13.58 1.85
N PRO A 74 17.99 -12.56 1.47
CA PRO A 74 18.03 -11.32 2.22
C PRO A 74 16.61 -10.79 2.37
N LYS A 75 16.19 -10.40 3.59
CA LYS A 75 14.87 -9.79 3.85
C LYS A 75 14.68 -8.62 2.88
N GLN A 76 13.95 -8.85 1.80
CA GLN A 76 13.70 -7.82 0.80
C GLN A 76 12.68 -6.85 1.40
N SER A 77 12.98 -5.56 1.39
CA SER A 77 12.00 -4.54 1.79
C SER A 77 10.77 -4.67 0.91
N ASN A 78 9.60 -4.67 1.53
CA ASN A 78 8.33 -4.60 0.84
C ASN A 78 7.50 -3.47 1.42
N VAL A 79 6.47 -3.05 0.69
CA VAL A 79 5.60 -1.97 1.11
C VAL A 79 4.16 -2.39 0.86
N PRO A 80 3.34 -2.56 1.91
CA PRO A 80 1.91 -2.73 1.74
C PRO A 80 1.29 -1.49 1.08
N LEU A 81 0.37 -1.73 0.14
CA LEU A 81 -0.36 -0.70 -0.58
C LEU A 81 -1.86 -0.96 -0.48
N LEU A 82 -2.64 0.11 -0.33
CA LEU A 82 -4.06 0.10 -0.68
C LEU A 82 -4.24 0.94 -1.94
N VAL A 83 -4.78 0.34 -3.00
CA VAL A 83 -5.04 1.02 -4.27
C VAL A 83 -6.54 1.14 -4.46
N THR A 84 -7.04 2.35 -4.59
CA THR A 84 -8.46 2.63 -4.87
C THR A 84 -8.59 3.28 -6.23
N LEU A 85 -9.42 2.69 -7.08
CA LEU A 85 -9.85 3.24 -8.36
C LEU A 85 -11.31 3.63 -8.26
N SER A 86 -11.62 4.91 -8.44
CA SER A 86 -13.00 5.39 -8.34
C SER A 86 -13.41 6.19 -9.58
N LYS A 87 -14.66 5.98 -10.00
CA LYS A 87 -15.33 6.84 -10.99
C LYS A 87 -16.04 7.98 -10.27
N LYS A 88 -16.30 9.07 -10.98
CA LYS A 88 -17.08 10.21 -10.45
C LYS A 88 -18.42 9.78 -9.83
N THR A 89 -19.03 8.74 -10.39
CA THR A 89 -20.26 8.13 -9.91
C THR A 89 -20.15 6.61 -9.99
N GLY A 90 -20.82 5.92 -9.08
CA GLY A 90 -20.82 4.47 -9.02
C GLY A 90 -19.74 3.89 -8.11
N PRO A 91 -19.51 2.56 -8.16
CA PRO A 91 -18.62 1.89 -7.25
C PRO A 91 -17.14 2.21 -7.49
N SER A 92 -16.34 1.97 -6.45
CA SER A 92 -14.87 1.95 -6.52
C SER A 92 -14.36 0.53 -6.49
N LEU A 93 -13.18 0.32 -7.05
CA LEU A 93 -12.43 -0.94 -6.99
C LEU A 93 -11.23 -0.74 -6.08
N GLU A 94 -11.08 -1.60 -5.08
CA GLU A 94 -10.00 -1.56 -4.11
C GLU A 94 -9.15 -2.81 -4.19
N PHE A 95 -7.82 -2.63 -4.12
CA PHE A 95 -6.84 -3.69 -4.09
C PHE A 95 -5.95 -3.53 -2.87
N ARG A 96 -5.82 -4.62 -2.10
CA ARG A 96 -4.74 -4.75 -1.12
C ARG A 96 -3.55 -5.38 -1.82
N CYS A 97 -2.43 -4.67 -1.87
CA CYS A 97 -1.23 -5.14 -2.55
C CYS A 97 -0.02 -5.14 -1.62
N THR A 98 0.98 -5.92 -2.00
CA THR A 98 2.33 -5.84 -1.45
C THR A 98 3.29 -5.55 -2.60
N ALA A 99 4.00 -4.42 -2.54
CA ALA A 99 5.02 -4.07 -3.51
C ALA A 99 6.40 -4.54 -3.04
N PHE A 100 7.06 -5.32 -3.89
CA PHE A 100 8.46 -5.70 -3.80
C PHE A 100 9.27 -4.92 -4.85
N PRO A 101 10.61 -4.93 -4.78
CA PRO A 101 11.44 -4.21 -5.77
C PRO A 101 11.22 -4.65 -7.23
N ASP A 102 10.82 -5.90 -7.45
CA ASP A 102 10.69 -6.55 -8.75
C ASP A 102 9.25 -6.91 -9.14
N LYS A 103 8.30 -6.90 -8.20
CA LYS A 103 6.91 -7.31 -8.43
C LYS A 103 5.92 -6.61 -7.51
N ILE A 104 4.65 -6.59 -7.92
CA ILE A 104 3.52 -6.25 -7.06
C ILE A 104 2.63 -7.48 -6.96
N VAL A 105 2.28 -7.88 -5.74
CA VAL A 105 1.35 -8.97 -5.47
C VAL A 105 0.04 -8.38 -5.01
N ILE A 106 -1.08 -8.72 -5.67
CA ILE A 106 -2.42 -8.40 -5.18
C ILE A 106 -2.80 -9.52 -4.19
N LYS A 107 -3.11 -9.15 -2.96
CA LYS A 107 -3.57 -10.08 -1.91
C LYS A 107 -5.09 -10.24 -1.98
N ASP A 108 -5.81 -9.12 -2.02
CA ASP A 108 -7.27 -9.08 -2.03
C ASP A 108 -7.78 -8.01 -3.01
N MET A 109 -8.99 -8.20 -3.52
CA MET A 109 -9.69 -7.24 -4.38
C MET A 109 -11.17 -7.21 -4.01
N TRP A 110 -11.75 -6.01 -3.86
CA TRP A 110 -13.17 -5.84 -3.59
C TRP A 110 -13.74 -4.58 -4.23
N VAL A 111 -15.07 -4.56 -4.35
CA VAL A 111 -15.83 -3.43 -4.89
C VAL A 111 -16.50 -2.72 -3.72
N THR A 112 -16.28 -1.41 -3.59
CA THR A 112 -16.97 -0.56 -2.61
C THR A 112 -18.01 0.29 -3.32
N PHE A 113 -19.21 0.38 -2.75
CA PHE A 113 -20.27 1.23 -3.28
C PHE A 113 -20.30 2.53 -2.49
N PRO A 114 -20.51 3.68 -3.15
CA PRO A 114 -20.77 4.92 -2.41
C PRO A 114 -21.98 4.71 -1.52
N ASP A 115 -21.92 5.22 -0.28
CA ASP A 115 -23.05 5.17 0.64
C ASP A 115 -24.29 5.72 -0.06
N ASP A 116 -25.39 4.96 -0.03
CA ASP A 116 -26.65 5.42 -0.60
C ASP A 116 -27.24 6.47 0.35
N PRO A 117 -27.23 7.78 -0.01
CA PRO A 117 -27.72 8.83 0.86
C PRO A 117 -29.23 8.69 1.14
N SER A 118 -29.95 7.85 0.39
CA SER A 118 -31.38 7.59 0.61
C SER A 118 -31.68 6.60 1.74
N LYS A 119 -30.66 5.95 2.33
CA LYS A 119 -30.84 5.02 3.47
C LYS A 119 -30.66 5.66 4.84
N ASP A 120 -30.33 6.94 4.90
CA ASP A 120 -30.20 7.71 6.15
C ASP A 120 -31.49 8.49 6.51
N SER A 121 -32.66 7.89 6.21
CA SER A 121 -33.96 8.38 6.67
C SER A 121 -34.59 7.36 7.62
N GLY A 122 -34.05 7.26 8.82
CA GLY A 122 -34.58 6.36 9.85
C GLY A 122 -34.16 6.78 11.24
N PHE A 123 -34.84 7.79 11.79
CA PHE A 123 -35.41 7.85 13.14
C PHE A 123 -36.07 9.23 13.29
N GLY A 124 -37.34 9.30 12.91
CA GLY A 124 -38.27 10.36 13.32
C GLY A 124 -39.18 9.84 14.42
#